data_AF-A0AAD7EVX8-F1
#
_entry.id   AF-A0AAD7EVX8-F1
#
_cell.length_a   1.000
_cell.length_b   1.000
_cell.length_c   1.000
_cell.angle_alpha   90.00
_cell.angle_beta   90.00
_cell.angle_gamma   90.00
#
_symmetry.space_group_name_H-M   'P 1'
#
loop_
_entity.id
_entity.type
_entity.pdbx_description
1 polymer ?
#
loop_
_entity_poly.entity_id
_entity_poly.type
_entity_poly.pdbx_seq_one_letter_code
_entity_poly.pdbx_strand_id
1 'polypeptide(L)'
;EELLAIRAQQLSRRDPKMREANEKIRESRRRAIDDLAKRHQYQFDFADYEEGMYVWLRESKLDETKGDKGTWLYSGPYIIHEKHPHDAFVLRELSGAVLKGHVNIRRLRLFYFRPSNQTLKTSLNPKSH
;
A
#
# COMPACT_ATOMS: atom_id res chain seq x y z
N GLU A 1 -18.61 20.54 -58.25
CA GLU A 1 -18.43 19.12 -57.87
C GLU A 1 -17.08 18.83 -57.20
N GLU A 2 -15.99 19.50 -57.59
CA GLU A 2 -14.64 19.36 -56.98
C GLU A 2 -14.58 19.52 -55.45
N LEU A 3 -15.33 20.47 -54.88
CA LEU A 3 -15.30 20.73 -53.43
C LEU A 3 -15.84 19.55 -52.59
N LEU A 4 -16.78 18.77 -53.14
CA LEU A 4 -17.33 17.59 -52.48
C LEU A 4 -16.33 16.42 -52.50
N ALA A 5 -15.61 16.25 -53.61
CA ALA A 5 -14.58 15.22 -53.76
C ALA A 5 -13.39 15.47 -52.80
N ILE A 6 -12.93 16.72 -52.68
CA ILE A 6 -11.85 17.10 -51.76
C ILE A 6 -12.27 16.88 -50.29
N ARG A 7 -13.52 17.20 -49.92
CA ARG A 7 -14.06 16.98 -48.58
C ARG A 7 -14.14 15.48 -48.23
N ALA A 8 -14.61 14.65 -49.16
CA ALA A 8 -14.68 13.20 -48.98
C ALA A 8 -13.30 12.56 -48.84
N GLN A 9 -12.30 13.05 -49.60
CA GLN A 9 -10.91 12.61 -49.49
C GLN A 9 -10.25 13.06 -48.17
N GLN A 10 -10.61 14.23 -47.66
CA GLN A 10 -10.15 14.70 -46.33
C GLN A 10 -10.76 13.88 -45.19
N LEU A 11 -12.05 13.54 -45.27
CA LEU A 11 -12.75 12.70 -44.29
C LEU A 11 -12.19 11.26 -44.26
N SER A 12 -11.99 10.65 -45.43
CA SER A 12 -11.42 9.30 -45.53
C SER A 12 -9.95 9.21 -45.08
N ARG A 13 -9.17 10.29 -45.18
CA ARG A 13 -7.81 10.37 -44.62
C ARG A 13 -7.79 10.66 -43.11
N ARG A 14 -8.83 11.33 -42.60
CA ARG A 14 -8.96 11.68 -41.17
C ARG A 14 -9.28 10.45 -40.33
N ASP A 15 -10.09 9.54 -40.83
CA ASP A 15 -10.50 8.32 -40.11
C ASP A 15 -9.33 7.37 -39.75
N PRO A 16 -8.42 7.00 -40.68
CA PRO A 16 -7.27 6.15 -40.35
C PRO A 16 -6.26 6.86 -39.44
N LYS A 17 -5.99 8.16 -39.67
CA LYS A 17 -5.13 8.95 -38.76
C LYS A 17 -5.71 9.10 -37.36
N MET A 18 -7.03 9.25 -37.24
CA MET A 18 -7.71 9.32 -35.94
C MET A 18 -7.70 7.97 -35.23
N ARG A 19 -7.81 6.86 -35.96
CA ARG A 19 -7.66 5.51 -35.40
C ARG A 19 -6.25 5.28 -34.86
N GLU A 20 -5.21 5.60 -35.63
CA GLU A 20 -3.82 5.50 -35.18
C GLU A 20 -3.55 6.37 -33.94
N ALA A 21 -4.09 7.60 -33.93
CA ALA A 21 -3.96 8.49 -32.78
C ALA A 21 -4.63 7.90 -31.52
N ASN A 22 -5.83 7.33 -31.67
CA ASN A 22 -6.54 6.68 -30.57
C ASN A 22 -5.84 5.42 -30.06
N GLU A 23 -5.25 4.63 -30.95
CA GLU A 23 -4.44 3.45 -30.58
C GLU A 23 -3.22 3.87 -29.77
N LYS A 24 -2.47 4.89 -30.22
CA LYS A 24 -1.34 5.45 -29.45
C LYS A 24 -1.75 5.97 -28.07
N ILE A 25 -2.91 6.62 -27.95
CA ILE A 25 -3.45 7.07 -26.67
C ILE A 25 -3.79 5.88 -25.76
N ARG A 26 -4.40 4.82 -26.30
CA ARG A 26 -4.71 3.60 -25.55
C ARG A 26 -3.45 2.90 -25.04
N GLU A 27 -2.43 2.78 -25.89
CA GLU A 27 -1.13 2.22 -25.50
C GLU A 27 -0.45 3.04 -24.40
N SER A 28 -0.47 4.37 -24.53
CA SER A 28 0.07 5.28 -23.50
C SER A 28 -0.66 5.13 -22.18
N ARG A 29 -1.99 5.04 -22.18
CA ARG A 29 -2.79 4.81 -20.95
C ARG A 29 -2.47 3.46 -20.32
N ARG A 30 -2.31 2.41 -21.13
CA ARG A 30 -1.94 1.08 -20.62
C ARG A 30 -0.58 1.10 -19.94
N ARG A 31 0.43 1.71 -20.57
CA ARG A 31 1.76 1.89 -19.95
C ARG A 31 1.69 2.69 -18.66
N ALA A 32 0.89 3.76 -18.62
CA ALA A 32 0.72 4.55 -17.40
C ALA A 32 0.09 3.74 -16.25
N ILE A 33 -0.86 2.86 -16.55
CA ILE A 33 -1.46 1.93 -15.57
C ILE A 33 -0.42 0.92 -15.11
N ASP A 34 0.35 0.33 -16.03
CA ASP A 34 1.39 -0.66 -15.71
C ASP A 34 2.52 -0.04 -14.87
N ASP A 35 2.94 1.18 -15.20
CA ASP A 35 3.94 1.94 -14.43
C ASP A 35 3.41 2.39 -13.08
N LEU A 36 2.12 2.68 -12.97
CA LEU A 36 1.46 2.94 -11.69
C LEU A 36 1.45 1.65 -10.86
N ALA A 37 0.97 0.54 -11.42
CA ALA A 37 0.96 -0.75 -10.74
C ALA A 37 2.36 -1.15 -10.27
N LYS A 38 3.39 -0.99 -11.11
CA LYS A 38 4.79 -1.30 -10.75
C LYS A 38 5.36 -0.37 -9.68
N ARG A 39 4.99 0.91 -9.65
CA ARG A 39 5.40 1.85 -8.59
C ARG A 39 4.67 1.59 -7.28
N HIS A 40 3.40 1.22 -7.36
CA HIS A 40 2.51 1.00 -6.23
C HIS A 40 2.47 -0.47 -5.77
N GLN A 41 3.15 -1.40 -6.44
CA GLN A 41 3.20 -2.83 -6.06
C GLN A 41 3.78 -3.09 -4.66
N TYR A 42 4.50 -2.10 -4.12
CA TYR A 42 5.07 -2.11 -2.77
C TYR A 42 4.33 -1.20 -1.80
N GLN A 43 3.26 -0.53 -2.23
CA GLN A 43 2.37 0.19 -1.34
C GLN A 43 1.43 -0.82 -0.68
N PHE A 44 1.64 -1.00 0.62
CA PHE A 44 0.86 -1.87 1.47
C PHE A 44 -0.40 -1.15 1.91
N ASP A 45 -1.58 -1.74 1.75
CA ASP A 45 -2.81 -1.15 2.25
C ASP A 45 -3.00 -1.52 3.73
N PHE A 46 -3.72 -0.68 4.46
CA PHE A 46 -4.05 -0.91 5.87
C PHE A 46 -4.90 -2.19 6.04
N ALA A 47 -5.68 -2.59 5.04
CA ALA A 47 -6.45 -3.83 5.11
C ALA A 47 -5.56 -5.09 5.19
N ASP A 48 -4.32 -5.01 4.68
CA ASP A 48 -3.42 -6.16 4.50
C ASP A 48 -2.66 -6.57 5.77
N TYR A 49 -2.84 -5.84 6.89
CA TYR A 49 -2.18 -6.20 8.15
C TYR A 49 -2.81 -7.46 8.74
N GLU A 50 -1.97 -8.48 8.95
CA GLU A 50 -2.37 -9.78 9.48
C GLU A 50 -1.55 -10.15 10.73
N GLU A 51 -2.06 -11.12 11.48
CA GLU A 51 -1.37 -11.67 12.65
C GLU A 51 0.01 -12.23 12.28
N GLY A 52 0.99 -11.98 13.13
CA GLY A 52 2.38 -12.39 12.91
C GLY A 52 3.23 -11.41 12.11
N MET A 53 2.63 -10.34 11.55
CA MET A 53 3.38 -9.30 10.85
C MET A 53 4.14 -8.36 11.78
N TYR A 54 5.28 -7.86 11.29
CA TYR A 54 6.13 -6.92 12.01
C TYR A 54 5.77 -5.47 11.74
N VAL A 55 5.56 -4.72 12.81
CA VAL A 55 5.10 -3.33 12.75
C VAL A 55 5.85 -2.42 13.71
N TRP A 56 6.06 -1.18 13.29
CA TRP A 56 6.39 -0.05 14.14
C TRP A 56 5.14 0.58 14.71
N LEU A 57 5.18 0.91 16.00
CA LEU A 57 4.12 1.63 16.69
C LEU A 57 4.47 3.11 16.80
N ARG A 58 3.56 3.97 16.34
CA ARG A 58 3.66 5.42 16.56
C ARG A 58 3.23 5.78 17.98
N GLU A 59 4.11 6.43 18.73
CA GLU A 59 3.85 6.95 20.07
C GLU A 59 2.98 8.20 20.02
N SER A 60 1.79 8.16 20.62
CA SER A 60 0.85 9.29 20.60
C SER A 60 1.22 10.40 21.57
N LYS A 61 1.97 10.09 22.65
CA LYS A 61 2.34 11.07 23.69
C LYS A 61 3.27 12.18 23.17
N LEU A 62 3.99 11.94 22.07
CA LEU A 62 4.89 12.91 21.47
C LEU A 62 4.20 13.91 20.52
N ASP A 63 2.98 13.63 20.07
CA ASP A 63 2.26 14.52 19.15
C ASP A 63 1.79 15.83 19.82
N GLU A 64 1.55 15.81 21.12
CA GLU A 64 1.04 16.98 21.87
C GLU A 64 2.15 17.96 22.28
N THR A 65 3.42 17.56 22.13
CA THR A 65 4.56 18.38 22.57
C THR A 65 5.03 19.27 21.42
N LYS A 66 4.46 20.48 21.36
CA LYS A 66 4.76 21.52 20.36
C LYS A 66 6.16 22.10 20.60
N GLY A 67 7.22 21.35 20.30
CA GLY A 67 8.61 21.78 20.52
C GLY A 67 9.70 20.84 20.01
N ASP A 68 9.39 19.57 19.76
CA ASP A 68 10.43 18.57 19.52
C ASP A 68 10.64 18.29 18.01
N LYS A 69 11.32 19.22 17.34
CA LYS A 69 11.82 19.02 15.97
C LYS A 69 12.98 18.01 16.00
N GLY A 70 12.67 16.72 15.94
CA GLY A 70 13.69 15.67 15.74
C GLY A 70 13.43 14.35 16.45
N THR A 71 12.38 14.23 17.26
CA THR A 71 12.20 13.03 18.09
C THR A 71 11.54 11.91 17.30
N TRP A 72 12.15 10.73 17.38
CA TRP A 72 11.66 9.51 16.73
C TRP A 72 10.29 9.14 17.30
N LEU A 73 9.24 9.25 16.48
CA LEU A 73 7.85 9.00 16.86
C LEU A 73 7.48 7.52 16.88
N TYR A 74 8.40 6.63 16.51
CA TYR A 74 8.12 5.22 16.31
C TYR A 74 8.95 4.36 17.26
N SER A 75 8.26 3.52 18.01
CA SER A 75 8.84 2.52 18.88
C SER A 75 8.85 1.17 18.18
N GLY A 76 9.99 0.47 18.28
CA GLY A 76 10.19 -0.98 18.24
C GLY A 76 9.58 -1.78 17.08
N PRO A 77 10.21 -2.87 16.65
CA PRO A 77 9.49 -3.91 15.92
C PRO A 77 8.59 -4.69 16.89
N TYR A 78 7.29 -4.50 16.76
CA TYR A 78 6.26 -5.31 17.38
C TYR A 78 5.74 -6.35 16.39
N ILE A 79 5.11 -7.40 16.91
CA ILE A 79 4.40 -8.41 16.15
C ILE A 79 2.91 -8.21 16.38
N ILE A 80 2.09 -8.21 15.32
CA ILE A 80 0.64 -8.26 15.47
C ILE A 80 0.28 -9.60 16.12
N HIS A 81 -0.29 -9.53 17.32
CA HIS A 81 -0.73 -10.71 18.06
C HIS A 81 -2.14 -11.13 17.66
N GLU A 82 -3.05 -10.16 17.54
CA GLU A 82 -4.47 -10.38 17.23
C GLU A 82 -5.01 -9.20 16.43
N LYS A 83 -5.88 -9.50 15.44
CA LYS A 83 -6.63 -8.51 14.66
C LYS A 83 -8.07 -8.44 15.15
N HIS A 84 -8.49 -7.28 15.65
CA HIS A 84 -9.88 -7.05 16.06
C HIS A 84 -10.71 -6.40 14.95
N PRO A 85 -12.05 -6.51 15.03
CA PRO A 85 -12.95 -5.70 14.21
C PRO A 85 -12.67 -4.20 14.42
N HIS A 86 -12.79 -3.39 13.35
CA HIS A 86 -12.57 -1.93 13.33
C HIS A 86 -11.11 -1.46 13.30
N ASP A 87 -10.23 -2.17 12.58
CA ASP A 87 -8.84 -1.77 12.34
C ASP A 87 -8.03 -1.55 13.63
N ALA A 88 -8.34 -2.35 14.65
CA ALA A 88 -7.70 -2.35 15.94
C ALA A 88 -6.87 -3.63 16.10
N PHE A 89 -5.67 -3.51 16.66
CA PHE A 89 -4.71 -4.62 16.75
C PHE A 89 -4.14 -4.72 18.15
N VAL A 90 -3.95 -5.95 18.63
CA VAL A 90 -3.14 -6.23 19.82
C VAL A 90 -1.71 -6.50 19.36
N LEU A 91 -0.76 -5.84 20.01
CA LEU A 91 0.65 -5.99 19.69
C LEU A 91 1.35 -6.85 20.74
N ARG A 92 2.45 -7.48 20.31
CA ARG A 92 3.34 -8.24 21.18
C ARG A 92 4.78 -7.88 20.85
N GLU A 93 5.61 -7.73 21.87
CA GLU A 93 7.05 -7.54 21.72
C GLU A 93 7.72 -8.79 21.15
N LEU A 94 8.94 -8.63 20.63
CA LEU A 94 9.76 -9.77 20.18
C LEU A 94 10.06 -10.78 21.30
N SER A 95 10.06 -10.31 22.56
CA SER A 95 10.21 -11.14 23.76
C SER A 95 9.03 -12.09 24.00
N GLY A 96 7.89 -11.83 23.35
CA GLY A 96 6.63 -12.54 23.59
C GLY A 96 5.67 -11.82 24.53
N ALA A 97 6.06 -10.70 25.14
CA ALA A 97 5.20 -9.90 26.02
C ALA A 97 4.08 -9.20 25.23
N VAL A 98 2.82 -9.45 25.59
CA VAL A 98 1.66 -8.83 24.95
C VAL A 98 1.41 -7.44 25.53
N LEU A 99 1.28 -6.43 24.66
CA LEU A 99 0.96 -5.07 25.06
C LEU A 99 -0.49 -5.00 25.53
N LYS A 100 -0.72 -4.29 26.64
CA LYS A 100 -2.07 -4.10 27.16
C LYS A 100 -2.83 -3.08 26.30
N GLY A 101 -3.99 -3.48 25.79
CA GLY A 101 -4.89 -2.64 25.03
C GLY A 101 -4.77 -2.84 23.51
N HIS A 102 -5.54 -2.06 22.77
CA HIS A 102 -5.59 -2.11 21.31
C HIS A 102 -4.95 -0.86 20.70
N VAL A 103 -4.33 -1.05 19.53
CA VAL A 103 -3.72 0.00 18.74
C VAL A 103 -4.51 0.17 17.46
N ASN A 104 -4.89 1.40 17.13
CA ASN A 104 -5.50 1.71 15.84
C ASN A 104 -4.47 1.62 14.71
N ILE A 105 -4.88 1.07 13.57
CA ILE A 105 -4.01 0.88 12.40
C ILE A 105 -3.28 2.14 11.92
N ARG A 106 -3.87 3.33 12.11
CA ARG A 106 -3.24 4.59 11.69
C ARG A 106 -1.92 4.85 12.42
N ARG A 107 -1.73 4.22 13.57
CA ARG A 107 -0.49 4.28 14.37
C ARG A 107 0.50 3.18 14.00
N LEU A 108 0.16 2.27 13.10
CA LEU A 108 1.03 1.20 12.67
C LEU A 108 1.73 1.55 11.35
N ARG A 109 2.98 1.14 11.25
CA ARG A 109 3.76 1.14 10.01
C ARG A 109 4.46 -0.20 9.88
N LEU A 110 4.56 -0.74 8.67
CA LEU A 110 5.28 -1.99 8.45
C LEU A 110 6.76 -1.82 8.79
N PHE A 111 7.33 -2.71 9.60
CA PHE A 111 8.75 -2.64 9.99
C PHE A 111 9.69 -2.94 8.82
N TYR A 112 9.35 -3.94 8.00
CA TYR A 112 10.17 -4.39 6.88
C TYR A 112 9.32 -5.10 5.82
N PHE A 113 9.38 -4.65 4.56
CA PHE A 113 8.68 -5.29 3.45
C PHE A 113 9.65 -6.22 2.69
N ARG A 114 9.56 -7.53 2.96
CA ARG A 114 10.04 -8.59 2.05
C ARG A 114 8.93 -9.63 1.90
N PRO A 115 8.43 -9.89 0.69
CA PRO A 115 7.34 -10.86 0.47
C PRO A 115 7.61 -12.25 1.06
N SER A 116 8.88 -12.65 1.18
CA SER A 116 9.27 -13.97 1.70
C SER A 116 9.36 -14.07 3.23
N ASN A 117 9.47 -12.95 3.96
CA ASN A 117 9.93 -12.94 5.36
C ASN A 117 9.02 -12.09 6.29
N GLN A 118 7.76 -11.88 5.92
CA GLN A 118 6.84 -11.01 6.68
C GLN A 118 6.20 -11.66 7.92
N THR A 119 6.29 -12.97 8.07
CA THR A 119 5.77 -13.71 9.22
C THR A 119 6.88 -14.56 9.83
N LEU A 120 6.97 -14.58 11.17
CA LEU A 120 7.76 -15.61 11.84
C LEU A 120 7.12 -16.96 11.57
N LYS A 121 7.82 -17.82 10.84
CA LYS A 121 7.55 -19.26 10.85
C LYS A 121 8.03 -19.81 12.19
N THR A 122 7.26 -19.57 13.22
CA THR A 122 7.47 -20.17 14.53
C THR A 122 7.09 -21.66 14.43
N SER A 123 8.01 -22.55 14.82
CA SER A 123 7.76 -24.00 14.92
C SER A 123 6.97 -24.40 16.18
N LEU A 124 6.60 -23.44 17.03
CA LEU A 124 5.90 -23.65 18.28
C LEU A 124 4.40 -23.45 18.07
N ASN A 125 3.65 -24.54 18.20
CA ASN A 125 2.19 -24.59 18.11
C ASN A 125 1.58 -23.81 19.31
N PRO A 126 0.74 -22.78 19.10
CA PRO A 126 0.20 -21.96 20.19
C PRO A 126 -0.88 -22.65 21.04
N LYS A 127 -1.06 -23.97 20.91
CA LYS A 127 -2.01 -24.76 21.73
C LYS A 127 -1.28 -25.74 22.63
N SER A 128 -0.79 -25.23 23.76
CA SER A 128 -0.62 -26.02 24.97
C SER A 128 -0.78 -25.10 26.16
N HIS A 129 -2.03 -24.99 26.65
CA HIS A 129 -2.43 -24.97 28.06
C HIS A 129 -3.92 -24.69 28.16
#